data_AF-I3UFV3-F1
#
_entry.id   AF-I3UFV3-F1
#
_cell.length_a   1.000
_cell.length_b   1.000
_cell.length_c   1.000
_cell.angle_alpha   90.00
_cell.angle_beta   90.00
_cell.angle_gamma   90.00
#
_symmetry.space_group_name_H-M   'P 1'
#
loop_
_entity.id
_entity.type
_entity.pdbx_description
1 polymer ?
#
loop_
_entity_poly.entity_id
_entity_poly.type
_entity_poly.pdbx_seq_one_letter_code
_entity_poly.pdbx_strand_id
1 'polypeptide(L)'
;MQPRLLALLEQFAHSPAQALAGTLKSWLEPIVRVWRFSKSNGITEGFHTKMEMLSRRAFGFRDLENYRLRVLAQCGWNGVINRVW
;
A
#
# COMPACT_ATOMS: atom_id res chain seq x y z
N MET A 1 -7.13 -8.24 -22.12
CA MET A 1 -7.13 -6.95 -21.41
C MET A 1 -8.49 -6.30 -21.65
N GLN A 2 -9.15 -5.75 -20.63
CA GLN A 2 -10.52 -5.24 -20.79
C GLN A 2 -10.49 -3.97 -21.68
N PRO A 3 -11.08 -3.95 -22.89
CA PRO A 3 -10.95 -2.83 -23.84
C PRO A 3 -11.48 -1.50 -23.29
N ARG A 4 -12.46 -1.58 -22.37
CA ARG A 4 -12.99 -0.43 -21.63
C ARG A 4 -11.92 0.29 -20.78
N LEU A 5 -10.95 -0.42 -20.21
CA LEU A 5 -9.89 0.19 -19.40
C LEU A 5 -9.02 1.12 -20.25
N LEU A 6 -8.61 0.65 -21.43
CA LEU A 6 -7.73 1.41 -22.32
C LEU A 6 -8.42 2.69 -22.81
N ALA A 7 -9.71 2.59 -23.17
CA ALA A 7 -10.51 3.76 -23.53
C ALA A 7 -10.62 4.79 -22.39
N LEU A 8 -10.77 4.35 -21.14
CA LEU A 8 -10.79 5.24 -19.98
C LEU A 8 -9.43 5.89 -19.72
N LEU A 9 -8.33 5.15 -19.90
CA LEU A 9 -6.98 5.71 -19.79
C LEU A 9 -6.70 6.75 -20.86
N GLU A 10 -7.23 6.56 -22.07
CA GLU A 10 -7.17 7.57 -23.14
C GLU A 10 -8.00 8.81 -22.79
N GLN A 11 -9.20 8.65 -22.25
CA GLN A 11 -10.00 9.78 -21.76
C GLN A 11 -9.28 10.57 -20.67
N PHE A 12 -8.66 9.87 -19.70
CA PHE A 12 -7.89 10.56 -18.66
C PHE A 12 -6.65 11.27 -19.19
N ALA A 13 -6.01 10.73 -20.24
CA ALA A 13 -4.87 11.37 -20.88
C ALA A 13 -5.21 12.73 -21.52
N HIS A 14 -6.48 12.94 -21.90
CA HIS A 14 -6.98 14.20 -22.46
C HIS A 14 -7.71 15.07 -21.42
N SER A 15 -7.47 14.82 -20.14
CA SER A 15 -8.11 15.52 -19.02
C SER A 15 -7.05 16.15 -18.10
N PRO A 16 -7.43 16.98 -17.12
CA PRO A 16 -6.51 17.42 -16.06
C PRO A 16 -5.85 16.26 -15.30
N ALA A 17 -6.41 15.04 -15.36
CA ALA A 17 -5.85 13.83 -14.78
C ALA A 17 -4.82 13.12 -15.68
N GLN A 18 -4.23 13.80 -16.68
CA GLN A 18 -3.25 13.21 -17.60
C GLN A 18 -2.05 12.54 -16.89
N ALA A 19 -1.62 13.08 -15.75
CA ALA A 19 -0.52 12.50 -14.95
C ALA A 19 -0.92 11.15 -14.35
N LEU A 20 -2.17 11.02 -13.87
CA LEU A 20 -2.71 9.75 -13.39
C LEU A 20 -2.77 8.72 -14.53
N ALA A 21 -3.19 9.13 -15.73
CA ALA A 21 -3.20 8.25 -16.90
C ALA A 21 -1.81 7.72 -17.24
N GLY A 22 -0.78 8.57 -17.17
CA GLY A 22 0.63 8.19 -17.35
C GLY A 22 1.08 7.15 -16.32
N THR A 23 0.80 7.38 -15.04
CA THR A 23 1.11 6.45 -13.96
C THR A 23 0.38 5.11 -14.13
N LEU A 24 -0.92 5.11 -14.43
CA LEU A 24 -1.66 3.86 -14.62
C LEU A 24 -1.15 3.06 -15.82
N LYS A 25 -0.72 3.74 -16.90
CA LYS A 25 -0.10 3.10 -18.06
C LYS A 25 1.28 2.49 -17.71
N SER A 26 2.11 3.16 -16.91
CA SER A 26 3.43 2.61 -16.52
C SER A 26 3.32 1.43 -15.55
N TRP A 27 2.25 1.38 -14.74
CA TRP A 27 1.99 0.31 -13.78
C TRP A 27 0.99 -0.76 -14.28
N LEU A 28 0.72 -0.79 -15.58
CA LEU A 28 -0.36 -1.60 -16.13
C LEU A 28 -0.12 -3.11 -15.95
N GLU A 29 1.12 -3.57 -16.12
CA GLU A 29 1.49 -4.98 -15.93
C GLU A 29 1.22 -5.48 -14.49
N PRO A 30 1.71 -4.82 -13.42
CA PRO A 30 1.40 -5.25 -12.06
C PRO A 30 -0.08 -5.13 -11.72
N ILE A 31 -0.80 -4.11 -12.21
CA ILE A 31 -2.26 -3.98 -12.00
C ILE A 31 -3.01 -5.20 -12.57
N VAL A 32 -2.68 -5.60 -13.80
CA VAL A 32 -3.30 -6.76 -14.45
C VAL A 32 -2.94 -8.05 -13.72
N ARG A 33 -1.72 -8.15 -13.17
CA ARG A 33 -1.29 -9.29 -12.36
C ARG A 33 -2.15 -9.42 -11.09
N VAL A 34 -2.50 -8.31 -10.44
CA VAL A 34 -3.41 -8.31 -9.28
C VAL A 34 -4.79 -8.85 -9.66
N TRP A 35 -5.31 -8.58 -10.86
CA TRP A 35 -6.59 -9.18 -11.27
C TRP A 35 -6.57 -10.71 -11.39
N ARG A 36 -5.39 -11.32 -11.55
CA ARG A 36 -5.23 -12.78 -11.51
C ARG A 36 -5.22 -13.33 -10.10
N PHE A 37 -4.91 -12.50 -9.10
CA PHE A 37 -4.79 -12.91 -7.70
C PHE A 37 -5.77 -12.11 -6.84
N SER A 38 -6.82 -12.76 -6.34
CA SER A 38 -7.86 -12.16 -5.49
C SER A 38 -7.38 -11.86 -4.06
N LYS A 39 -6.23 -11.19 -3.91
CA LYS A 39 -5.69 -10.78 -2.62
C LYS A 39 -6.20 -9.37 -2.30
N SER A 40 -6.74 -9.18 -1.10
CA SER A 40 -7.08 -7.85 -0.62
C SER A 40 -5.85 -7.19 0.00
N ASN A 41 -5.80 -5.86 -0.06
CA ASN A 41 -4.79 -5.06 0.62
C ASN A 41 -5.07 -4.89 2.13
N GLY A 42 -6.09 -5.56 2.67
CA GLY A 42 -6.59 -5.33 4.03
C GLY A 42 -5.57 -5.62 5.12
N ILE A 43 -4.67 -6.58 4.92
CA ILE A 43 -3.59 -6.88 5.89
C ILE A 43 -2.59 -5.71 5.93
N THR A 44 -2.14 -5.23 4.77
CA THR A 44 -1.22 -4.09 4.65
C THR A 44 -1.84 -2.84 5.26
N GLU A 45 -3.10 -2.56 4.95
CA GLU A 45 -3.84 -1.42 5.50
C GLU A 45 -4.00 -1.53 7.02
N GLY A 46 -4.33 -2.71 7.53
CA GLY A 46 -4.40 -2.96 8.97
C GLY A 46 -3.06 -2.69 9.67
N PHE A 47 -1.94 -3.08 9.08
CA PHE A 47 -0.61 -2.76 9.60
C PHE A 47 -0.33 -1.25 9.53
N HIS A 48 -0.62 -0.60 8.42
CA HIS A 48 -0.41 0.85 8.26
C HIS A 48 -1.23 1.66 9.29
N THR A 49 -2.50 1.32 9.49
CA THR A 49 -3.34 1.94 10.52
C THR A 49 -2.76 1.75 11.91
N LYS A 50 -2.26 0.54 12.23
CA LYS A 50 -1.65 0.26 13.55
C LYS A 50 -0.35 1.04 13.76
N MET A 51 0.48 1.14 12.72
CA MET A 51 1.70 1.97 12.72
C MET A 51 1.36 3.45 12.93
N GLU A 52 0.35 3.98 12.24
CA GLU A 52 -0.07 5.36 12.40
C GLU A 52 -0.61 5.64 13.82
N MET A 53 -1.40 4.71 14.37
CA MET A 53 -1.90 4.79 15.75
C MET A 53 -0.77 4.78 16.78
N LEU A 54 0.30 4.01 16.56
CA LEU A 54 1.49 4.03 17.41
C LEU A 54 2.15 5.42 17.41
N SER A 55 2.35 6.01 16.22
CA SER A 55 2.93 7.35 16.07
C SER A 55 2.06 8.42 16.72
N ARG A 56 0.74 8.36 16.55
CA ARG A 56 -0.20 9.30 17.16
C ARG A 56 -0.17 9.22 18.69
N ARG A 57 -0.18 8.01 19.26
CA ARG A 57 -0.11 7.81 20.73
C ARG A 57 1.22 8.23 21.35
N ALA A 58 2.31 8.15 20.58
CA ALA A 58 3.64 8.58 21.02
C ALA A 58 3.88 10.09 20.83
N PHE A 59 2.95 10.82 20.18
CA PHE A 59 3.16 12.20 19.73
C PHE A 59 4.40 12.35 18.82
N GLY A 60 4.60 11.35 17.97
CA GLY A 60 5.77 11.21 17.10
C GLY A 60 6.94 10.50 17.79
N PHE A 61 7.78 9.86 16.97
CA PHE A 61 9.01 9.21 17.43
C PHE A 61 10.21 10.07 17.02
N ARG A 62 11.07 10.37 17.99
CA ARG A 62 12.38 11.02 17.73
C ARG A 62 13.44 10.02 17.30
N ASP A 63 13.26 8.76 17.71
CA ASP A 63 14.18 7.65 17.50
C ASP A 63 13.50 6.55 16.66
N LEU A 64 14.13 6.19 15.55
CA LEU A 64 13.60 5.20 14.61
C LEU A 64 13.67 3.77 15.15
N GLU A 65 14.67 3.44 15.97
CA GLU A 65 14.80 2.13 16.58
C GLU A 65 13.66 1.88 17.57
N ASN A 66 13.33 2.88 18.38
CA ASN A 66 12.17 2.83 19.29
C ASN A 66 10.84 2.66 18.54
N TYR A 67 10.69 3.32 17.38
CA TYR A 67 9.54 3.10 16.50
C TYR A 67 9.48 1.65 16.00
N ARG A 68 10.60 1.14 15.45
CA ARG A 68 10.70 -0.22 14.91
C ARG A 68 10.36 -1.28 15.94
N LEU A 69 10.89 -1.18 17.16
CA LEU A 69 10.61 -2.12 18.24
C LEU A 69 9.11 -2.19 18.57
N ARG A 70 8.42 -1.03 18.58
CA ARG A 70 6.98 -0.98 18.85
C ARG A 70 6.15 -1.52 17.69
N VAL A 71 6.57 -1.26 16.46
CA VAL A 71 5.94 -1.86 15.27
C VAL A 71 6.11 -3.38 15.29
N LEU A 72 7.30 -3.89 15.56
CA LEU A 72 7.56 -5.33 15.66
C LEU A 72 6.73 -5.99 16.77
N ALA A 73 6.67 -5.37 17.95
CA ALA A 73 5.87 -5.88 19.06
C ALA A 73 4.37 -5.97 18.74
N GLN A 74 3.85 -5.05 17.91
CA GLN A 74 2.42 -4.93 17.64
C GLN A 74 1.97 -5.57 16.32
N CYS A 75 2.82 -5.61 15.31
CA CYS A 75 2.51 -6.12 13.97
C CYS A 75 3.25 -7.44 13.65
N GLY A 76 4.31 -7.78 14.37
CA GLY A 76 5.09 -9.01 14.18
C GLY A 76 4.69 -10.18 15.08
N TRP A 77 3.68 -10.02 15.93
CA TRP A 77 3.25 -11.05 16.89
C TRP A 77 2.13 -11.93 16.33
N ASN A 78 2.44 -13.18 16.03
CA ASN A 78 1.47 -14.23 15.67
C ASN A 78 1.64 -15.51 16.51
N GLY A 79 2.14 -15.38 17.75
CA GLY A 79 2.51 -16.50 18.64
C GLY A 79 3.99 -16.89 18.56
N VAL A 80 4.70 -16.42 17.55
CA VAL A 80 6.18 -16.39 17.46
C VAL A 80 6.55 -14.97 17.02
N ILE A 81 7.61 -14.38 17.57
CA ILE A 81 8.13 -13.11 17.05
C ILE A 81 8.76 -13.41 15.69
N ASN A 82 8.03 -13.13 14.61
CA ASN A 82 8.58 -13.23 13.27
C ASN A 82 9.57 -12.07 13.08
N ARG A 83 10.86 -12.37 13.21
CA ARG A 83 11.97 -11.43 12.93
C ARG A 83 12.20 -11.22 11.42
N VAL A 84 11.21 -11.54 10.59
CA VAL A 84 11.36 -11.52 9.13
C VAL A 84 10.73 -10.24 8.58
N TRP A 85 11.49 -9.15 8.65
CA TRP A 85 11.36 -7.93 7.85
C TRP A 85 12.73 -7.26 7.74
#